data_AF-A0A7R7JCD7-F1
#
_entry.id   AF-A0A7R7JCD7-F1
#
_cell.length_a   1.000
_cell.length_b   1.000
_cell.length_c   1.000
_cell.angle_alpha   90.00
_cell.angle_beta   90.00
_cell.angle_gamma   90.00
#
_symmetry.space_group_name_H-M   'P 1'
#
loop_
_entity.id
_entity.type
_entity.pdbx_description
1 polymer ?
#
loop_
_entity_poly.entity_id
_entity_poly.type
_entity_poly.pdbx_seq_one_letter_code
_entity_poly.pdbx_strand_id
1 'polypeptide(L)'
;MTVKKIRNIDIVEFKKRPCVRHNLDEFYQPPSSKDLRDLISIMHWNYADVAKLVGVSLTSKGSSATVQRWCSPESSGDYRKIPFSAWRLLLAYADIIAVSSRQAQELL
;
A
#
# COMPACT_ATOMS: atom_id res chain seq x y z
N MET A 1 -17.62 -10.32 25.73
CA MET A 1 -17.34 -9.68 24.44
C MET A 1 -15.83 -9.44 24.35
N THR A 2 -15.13 -10.22 23.55
CA THR A 2 -13.66 -10.14 23.45
C THR A 2 -13.28 -8.90 22.66
N VAL A 3 -12.66 -7.93 23.32
CA VAL A 3 -12.05 -6.77 22.66
C VAL A 3 -10.95 -7.31 21.73
N LYS A 4 -11.17 -7.25 20.41
CA LYS A 4 -10.12 -7.52 19.42
C LYS A 4 -9.00 -6.51 19.71
N LYS A 5 -7.86 -7.02 20.17
CA LYS A 5 -6.63 -6.25 20.37
C LYS A 5 -6.25 -5.62 19.03
N ILE A 6 -6.64 -4.38 18.79
CA ILE A 6 -6.23 -3.60 17.63
C ILE A 6 -4.72 -3.46 17.78
N ARG A 7 -3.96 -4.21 16.99
CA ARG A 7 -2.52 -4.01 16.90
C ARG A 7 -2.35 -2.65 16.24
N ASN A 8 -2.09 -1.61 17.04
CA ASN A 8 -1.58 -0.35 16.54
C ASN A 8 -0.20 -0.64 15.96
N ILE A 9 -0.13 -0.94 14.66
CA ILE A 9 1.11 -0.86 13.93
C ILE A 9 1.40 0.63 13.82
N ASP A 10 2.43 1.09 14.49
CA ASP A 10 2.88 2.48 14.40
C ASP A 10 3.48 2.72 13.00
N ILE A 11 3.22 3.90 12.44
CA ILE A 11 3.76 4.34 11.14
C ILE A 11 5.29 4.24 11.13
N VAL A 12 5.96 4.46 12.27
CA VAL A 12 7.41 4.36 12.41
C VAL A 12 7.93 2.96 12.09
N GLU A 13 7.25 1.91 12.58
CA GLU A 13 7.59 0.52 12.25
C GLU A 13 7.23 0.17 10.81
N PHE A 14 6.14 0.73 10.30
CA PHE A 14 5.75 0.53 8.91
C PHE A 14 6.82 1.05 7.93
N LYS A 15 7.42 2.22 8.21
CA LYS A 15 8.48 2.83 7.37
C LYS A 15 9.72 1.96 7.20
N LYS A 16 9.96 0.98 8.08
CA LYS A 16 11.12 0.07 8.02
C LYS A 16 10.92 -1.13 7.08
N ARG A 17 9.72 -1.35 6.55
CA ARG A 17 9.43 -2.54 5.73
C ARG A 17 10.18 -2.51 4.40
N PRO A 18 10.63 -3.67 3.90
CA PRO A 18 11.28 -3.79 2.58
C PRO A 18 10.48 -3.17 1.43
N CYS A 19 9.15 -3.23 1.48
CA CYS A 19 8.27 -2.68 0.45
C CYS A 19 8.19 -1.15 0.43
N VAL A 20 8.75 -0.45 1.41
CA VAL A 20 8.83 1.02 1.41
C VAL A 20 10.01 1.52 0.56
N ARG A 21 11.04 0.69 0.39
CA ARG A 21 12.24 0.99 -0.40
C ARG A 21 11.89 1.21 -1.88
N HIS A 22 12.80 1.84 -2.62
CA HIS A 22 12.67 1.97 -4.07
C HIS A 22 12.89 0.60 -4.75
N ASN A 23 12.25 0.33 -5.90
CA ASN A 23 12.38 -0.98 -6.57
C ASN A 23 13.78 -1.27 -7.14
N LEU A 24 14.69 -0.29 -7.11
CA LEU A 24 16.10 -0.44 -7.50
C LEU A 24 17.00 -0.77 -6.30
N ASP A 25 16.48 -0.71 -5.07
CA ASP A 25 17.18 -1.13 -3.86
C ASP A 25 17.22 -2.67 -3.82
N GLU A 26 18.40 -3.25 -3.56
CA GLU A 26 18.60 -4.70 -3.53
C GLU A 26 17.77 -5.42 -2.45
N PHE A 27 17.40 -4.70 -1.39
CA PHE A 27 16.59 -5.21 -0.29
C PHE A 27 15.10 -4.91 -0.48
N TYR A 28 14.70 -4.36 -1.62
CA TYR A 28 13.29 -4.15 -1.92
C TYR A 28 12.55 -5.47 -2.07
N GLN A 29 11.38 -5.56 -1.44
CA GLN A 29 10.42 -6.63 -1.70
C GLN A 29 9.07 -6.02 -2.08
N PRO A 30 8.37 -6.55 -3.11
CA PRO A 30 7.04 -6.08 -3.45
C PRO A 30 6.08 -6.16 -2.24
N PRO A 31 5.15 -5.20 -2.09
CA PRO A 31 4.17 -5.23 -1.02
C PRO A 31 3.25 -6.46 -1.11
N SER A 32 3.05 -7.11 0.03
CA SER A 32 2.07 -8.17 0.23
C SER A 32 0.65 -7.61 0.38
N SER A 33 -0.36 -8.48 0.32
CA SER A 33 -1.74 -8.08 0.66
C SER A 33 -1.87 -7.60 2.11
N LYS A 34 -0.98 -8.06 2.99
CA LYS A 34 -0.92 -7.63 4.39
C LYS A 34 -0.35 -6.21 4.50
N ASP A 35 0.70 -5.89 3.75
CA ASP A 35 1.30 -4.54 3.77
C ASP A 35 0.30 -3.47 3.36
N LEU A 36 -0.47 -3.74 2.30
CA LEU A 36 -1.52 -2.84 1.85
C LEU A 36 -2.61 -2.67 2.91
N ARG A 37 -3.10 -3.75 3.51
CA ARG A 37 -4.13 -3.68 4.56
C ARG A 37 -3.65 -2.95 5.80
N ASP A 38 -2.40 -3.17 6.20
CA ASP A 38 -1.80 -2.45 7.33
C ASP A 38 -1.73 -0.95 7.03
N LEU A 39 -1.26 -0.54 5.84
CA LEU A 39 -1.22 0.87 5.44
C LEU A 39 -2.62 1.51 5.44
N ILE A 40 -3.60 0.84 4.84
CA ILE A 40 -5.00 1.29 4.82
C ILE A 40 -5.52 1.50 6.25
N SER A 41 -5.22 0.57 7.16
CA SER A 41 -5.62 0.66 8.55
C SER A 41 -4.94 1.82 9.29
N ILE A 42 -3.64 2.03 9.07
CA ILE A 42 -2.86 3.11 9.70
C ILE A 42 -3.37 4.47 9.25
N MET A 43 -3.67 4.61 7.96
CA MET A 43 -4.13 5.87 7.38
C MET A 43 -5.64 6.10 7.53
N HIS A 44 -6.36 5.17 8.14
CA HIS A 44 -7.83 5.18 8.25
C HIS A 44 -8.55 5.32 6.89
N TRP A 45 -7.95 4.78 5.83
CA TRP A 45 -8.55 4.75 4.50
C TRP A 45 -9.55 3.60 4.37
N ASN A 46 -10.51 3.77 3.47
CA ASN A 46 -11.31 2.67 2.94
C ASN A 46 -10.90 2.34 1.49
N TYR A 47 -11.46 1.28 0.90
CA TYR A 47 -11.12 0.87 -0.47
C TYR A 47 -11.48 1.91 -1.54
N ALA A 48 -12.47 2.77 -1.29
CA ALA A 48 -12.83 3.85 -2.19
C ALA A 48 -11.78 4.97 -2.15
N ASP A 49 -11.25 5.29 -0.98
CA ASP A 49 -10.18 6.29 -0.82
C ASP A 49 -8.94 5.82 -1.58
N VAL A 50 -8.49 4.58 -1.33
CA VAL A 50 -7.36 3.97 -2.05
C VAL A 50 -7.55 4.04 -3.56
N ALA A 51 -8.76 3.70 -4.04
CA ALA A 51 -9.07 3.71 -5.46
C ALA A 51 -8.97 5.10 -6.09
N LYS A 52 -9.47 6.14 -5.38
CA LYS A 52 -9.35 7.54 -5.81
C LYS A 52 -7.89 8.00 -5.83
N LEU A 53 -7.12 7.68 -4.78
CA LEU A 53 -5.71 8.07 -4.66
C LEU A 53 -4.83 7.50 -5.78
N VAL A 54 -5.12 6.27 -6.24
CA VAL A 54 -4.31 5.58 -7.26
C VAL A 54 -4.97 5.54 -8.65
N GLY A 55 -6.12 6.19 -8.82
CA GLY A 55 -6.80 6.32 -10.11
C GLY A 55 -7.38 5.03 -10.68
N VAL A 56 -7.88 4.10 -9.83
CA VAL A 56 -8.57 2.88 -10.29
C VAL A 56 -10.09 2.99 -10.12
N SER A 57 -10.82 2.24 -10.94
CA SER A 57 -12.29 2.36 -11.01
C SER A 57 -12.98 1.97 -9.70
N LEU A 58 -14.06 2.70 -9.41
CA LEU A 58 -15.06 2.36 -8.40
C LEU A 58 -16.19 1.53 -9.02
N THR A 59 -16.76 0.65 -8.21
CA THR A 59 -18.01 -0.06 -8.49
C THR A 59 -19.20 0.86 -8.25
N SER A 60 -20.38 0.48 -8.75
CA SER A 60 -21.64 1.20 -8.49
C SER A 60 -22.00 1.33 -7.01
N LYS A 61 -21.43 0.47 -6.16
CA LYS A 61 -21.60 0.48 -4.69
C LYS A 61 -20.58 1.35 -3.95
N GLY A 62 -19.76 2.12 -4.67
CA GLY A 62 -18.76 3.02 -4.08
C GLY A 62 -17.52 2.34 -3.50
N SER A 63 -17.31 1.03 -3.71
CA SER A 63 -16.06 0.32 -3.38
C SER A 63 -15.21 0.05 -4.63
N SER A 64 -14.01 -0.53 -4.52
CA SER A 64 -13.21 -0.94 -5.70
C SER A 64 -12.87 -2.42 -5.66
N ALA A 65 -13.34 -3.17 -6.67
CA ALA A 65 -12.99 -4.58 -6.84
C ALA A 65 -11.48 -4.78 -7.05
N THR A 66 -10.82 -3.83 -7.72
CA THR A 66 -9.37 -3.85 -7.92
C THR A 66 -8.63 -3.80 -6.59
N VAL A 67 -8.99 -2.85 -5.71
CA VAL A 67 -8.37 -2.74 -4.38
C VAL A 67 -8.69 -3.96 -3.51
N GLN A 68 -9.92 -4.51 -3.60
CA GLN A 68 -10.28 -5.74 -2.90
C GLN A 68 -9.39 -6.92 -3.30
N ARG A 69 -9.09 -7.07 -4.59
CA ARG A 69 -8.19 -8.11 -5.12
C ARG A 69 -6.75 -7.93 -4.64
N TRP A 70 -6.29 -6.69 -4.48
CA TRP A 70 -4.98 -6.41 -3.88
C TRP A 70 -4.90 -6.78 -2.39
N CYS A 71 -6.01 -6.61 -1.65
CA CYS A 71 -6.13 -6.94 -0.24
C CYS A 71 -6.50 -8.41 0.04
N SER A 72 -6.85 -9.18 -0.99
CA SER A 72 -7.28 -10.58 -0.84
C SER A 72 -6.13 -11.46 -0.34
N PRO A 73 -6.43 -12.55 0.40
CA PRO A 73 -5.39 -13.51 0.81
C PRO A 73 -4.61 -14.00 -0.40
N GLU A 74 -3.28 -14.10 -0.29
CA GLU A 74 -2.43 -14.44 -1.44
C GLU A 74 -2.65 -15.87 -1.96
N SER A 75 -3.24 -16.73 -1.14
CA SER A 75 -3.69 -18.07 -1.52
C SER A 75 -5.02 -18.08 -2.32
N SER A 76 -5.70 -16.94 -2.44
CA SER A 76 -6.97 -16.84 -3.17
C SER A 76 -6.74 -16.67 -4.67
N GLY A 77 -7.57 -17.33 -5.50
CA GLY A 77 -7.57 -17.13 -6.96
C GLY A 77 -7.93 -15.70 -7.39
N ASP A 78 -8.56 -14.93 -6.50
CA ASP A 78 -8.88 -13.51 -6.73
C ASP A 78 -7.72 -12.56 -6.43
N TYR A 79 -6.66 -13.04 -5.77
CA TYR A 79 -5.54 -12.18 -5.41
C TYR A 79 -4.83 -11.63 -6.64
N ARG A 80 -4.51 -10.33 -6.59
CA ARG A 80 -3.67 -9.67 -7.59
C ARG A 80 -2.64 -8.83 -6.85
N LYS A 81 -1.38 -8.83 -7.31
CA LYS A 81 -0.35 -7.93 -6.78
C LYS A 81 -0.73 -6.48 -7.11
N ILE A 82 -0.53 -5.57 -6.14
CA ILE A 82 -0.64 -4.13 -6.41
C ILE A 82 0.54 -3.69 -7.31
N PRO A 83 0.31 -2.91 -8.38
CA PRO A 83 1.39 -2.36 -9.19
C PRO A 83 2.29 -1.44 -8.37
N PHE A 84 3.60 -1.42 -8.68
CA PHE A 84 4.56 -0.57 -7.98
C PHE A 84 4.18 0.91 -8.01
N SER A 85 3.72 1.43 -9.16
CA SER A 85 3.28 2.83 -9.30
C SER A 85 2.14 3.18 -8.35
N ALA A 86 1.11 2.33 -8.28
CA ALA A 86 0.00 2.51 -7.35
C ALA A 86 0.47 2.46 -5.89
N TRP A 87 1.39 1.54 -5.57
CA TRP A 87 1.99 1.47 -4.24
C TRP A 87 2.76 2.74 -3.87
N ARG A 88 3.58 3.26 -4.79
CA ARG A 88 4.33 4.51 -4.57
C ARG A 88 3.40 5.70 -4.36
N LEU A 89 2.31 5.81 -5.11
CA LEU A 89 1.31 6.86 -4.88
C LEU A 89 0.74 6.78 -3.45
N LEU A 90 0.37 5.58 -2.99
CA LEU A 90 -0.13 5.41 -1.62
C LEU A 90 0.89 5.80 -0.56
N LEU A 91 2.15 5.38 -0.71
CA LEU A 91 3.22 5.77 0.21
C LEU A 91 3.46 7.29 0.21
N ALA A 92 3.32 7.95 -0.94
CA ALA A 92 3.45 9.40 -1.05
C ALA A 92 2.29 10.13 -0.36
N TYR A 93 1.05 9.70 -0.59
CA TYR A 93 -0.12 10.24 0.11
C TYR A 93 -0.12 9.97 1.61
N ALA A 94 0.58 8.91 2.05
CA ALA A 94 0.80 8.60 3.46
C ALA A 94 1.99 9.35 4.09
N ASP A 95 2.67 10.21 3.33
CA ASP A 95 3.86 10.96 3.76
C ASP A 95 4.98 10.03 4.31
N ILE A 96 5.07 8.83 3.72
CA ILE A 96 6.13 7.86 4.00
C ILE A 96 7.34 8.12 3.11
N ILE A 97 7.11 8.61 1.89
CA ILE A 97 8.15 8.93 0.91
C ILE A 97 7.89 10.31 0.31
N ALA A 98 8.96 10.97 -0.14
CA ALA A 98 8.85 12.14 -0.99
C ALA A 98 8.84 11.72 -2.47
N VAL A 99 7.99 12.36 -3.28
CA VAL A 99 8.08 12.29 -4.74
C VAL A 99 9.01 13.40 -5.19
N SER A 100 10.32 13.17 -5.07
CA SER A 100 11.32 14.12 -5.58
C SER A 100 11.80 13.70 -6.96
N SER A 101 11.88 14.65 -7.90
CA SER A 101 12.45 14.45 -9.23
C SER A 101 13.98 14.28 -9.24
N ARG A 102 14.64 14.24 -8.07
CA ARG A 102 16.08 14.46 -7.90
C ARG A 102 16.89 13.22 -7.47
N GLN A 103 16.37 12.00 -7.63
CA GLN A 103 17.07 10.77 -7.25
C GLN A 103 17.90 10.12 -8.37
N ALA A 104 18.09 10.80 -9.51
CA ALA A 104 18.90 10.27 -10.61
C ALA A 104 20.43 10.54 -10.48
N GLN A 105 20.91 11.20 -9.42
CA GLN A 105 22.30 11.69 -9.36
C GLN A 105 23.22 11.04 -8.32
N GLU A 106 22.76 10.06 -7.53
CA GLU A 106 23.63 9.40 -6.53
C GLU A 106 23.90 7.91 -6.84
N LEU A 107 23.61 7.45 -8.06
CA LEU A 107 23.88 6.08 -8.50
C LEU A 107 24.77 6.00 -9.76
N LEU A 108 25.56 7.05 -10.02
CA LEU A 108 26.66 7.07 -10.99
C LEU A 108 27.92 7.64 -10.32
#